data_AF-A0A0D6R7F9-F1
#
_entry.id   AF-A0A0D6R7F9-F1
#
_cell.length_a   1.000
_cell.length_b   1.000
_cell.length_c   1.000
_cell.angle_alpha   90.00
_cell.angle_beta   90.00
_cell.angle_gamma   90.00
#
_symmetry.space_group_name_H-M   'P 1'
#
loop_
_entity.id
_entity.type
_entity.pdbx_description
1 polymer ?
#
loop_
_entity_poly.entity_id
_entity_poly.type
_entity_poly.pdbx_seq_one_letter_code
_entity_poly.pdbx_strand_id
1 'polypeptide(L)'
;MGGIDLGVVKRQASLFLREKIKAARLLLTDVTNAQLLAEEVTNSDPWGPETRKMAAISQAAFEVDDYWRIMDVLNKRLSAVDKKRRRESFKTLVLLEYLLTHGPKSVATEFQNKKDVILPLANFRCVDDKGYVPCFLHLSSVC
;
A
#
# COMPACT_ATOMS: atom_id res chain seq x y z
N MET A 1 -25.33 -7.40 -33.70
CA MET A 1 -23.98 -8.01 -33.64
C MET A 1 -23.21 -7.30 -32.55
N GLY A 2 -23.03 -7.94 -31.39
CA GLY A 2 -22.32 -7.34 -30.25
C GLY A 2 -20.83 -7.22 -30.56
N GLY A 3 -20.31 -6.00 -30.56
CA GLY A 3 -18.88 -5.76 -30.69
C GLY A 3 -18.16 -6.25 -29.43
N ILE A 4 -17.03 -6.93 -29.61
CA ILE A 4 -16.15 -7.31 -28.51
C ILE A 4 -15.65 -6.01 -27.86
N ASP A 5 -15.99 -5.80 -26.59
CA ASP A 5 -15.51 -4.66 -25.82
C ASP A 5 -14.00 -4.82 -25.57
N LEU A 6 -13.21 -4.09 -26.35
CA LEU A 6 -11.75 -4.05 -26.25
C LEU A 6 -11.28 -3.66 -24.84
N GLY A 7 -12.05 -2.86 -24.10
CA GLY A 7 -11.75 -2.48 -22.72
C GLY A 7 -11.81 -3.67 -21.76
N VAL A 8 -12.84 -4.51 -21.89
CA VAL A 8 -12.99 -5.74 -21.10
C VAL A 8 -11.86 -6.72 -21.41
N VAL A 9 -11.52 -6.92 -22.69
CA VAL A 9 -10.44 -7.83 -23.10
C VAL A 9 -9.09 -7.35 -22.58
N LYS A 10 -8.78 -6.06 -22.70
CA LYS A 10 -7.54 -5.48 -22.16
C LYS A 10 -7.44 -5.66 -20.65
N ARG A 11 -8.53 -5.41 -19.92
CA ARG A 11 -8.57 -5.60 -18.47
C ARG A 11 -8.33 -7.07 -18.12
N GLN A 12 -9.03 -7.99 -18.77
CA GLN A 12 -8.90 -9.42 -18.52
C GLN A 12 -7.47 -9.92 -18.79
N ALA A 13 -6.86 -9.49 -19.91
CA ALA A 13 -5.49 -9.84 -20.24
C ALA A 13 -4.49 -9.29 -19.21
N SER A 14 -4.67 -8.04 -18.77
CA SER A 14 -3.80 -7.43 -17.75
C SER A 14 -3.85 -8.16 -16.41
N LEU A 15 -5.04 -8.60 -15.98
CA LEU A 15 -5.23 -9.38 -14.75
C LEU A 15 -4.55 -10.73 -14.88
N PHE A 16 -4.77 -11.43 -15.99
CA PHE A 16 -4.16 -12.74 -16.23
C PHE A 16 -2.62 -12.67 -16.17
N LEU A 17 -2.01 -11.70 -16.86
CA LEU A 17 -0.56 -11.50 -16.84
C LEU A 17 -0.05 -11.18 -15.44
N ARG A 18 -0.75 -10.29 -14.71
CA ARG A 18 -0.40 -9.93 -13.34
C ARG A 18 -0.39 -11.14 -12.42
N GLU A 19 -1.41 -12.01 -12.50
CA GLU A 19 -1.49 -13.22 -11.69
C GLU A 19 -0.37 -14.21 -12.02
N LYS A 20 0.00 -14.37 -13.30
CA LYS A 20 1.13 -15.23 -13.70
C LYS A 20 2.47 -14.69 -13.22
N ILE A 21 2.68 -13.38 -13.29
CA ILE A 21 3.90 -12.74 -12.77
C ILE A 21 4.00 -12.89 -11.25
N LYS A 22 2.90 -12.70 -10.51
CA LYS A 22 2.85 -12.94 -9.06
C LYS A 22 3.21 -14.39 -8.73
N ALA A 23 2.59 -15.35 -9.40
CA ALA A 23 2.88 -16.77 -9.19
C ALA A 23 4.35 -17.11 -9.47
N ALA A 24 4.92 -16.58 -10.56
CA ALA A 24 6.33 -16.77 -10.88
C ALA A 24 7.25 -16.18 -9.81
N ARG A 25 6.96 -14.97 -9.30
CA ARG A 25 7.76 -14.37 -8.21
C ARG A 25 7.72 -15.23 -6.95
N LEU A 26 6.55 -15.74 -6.54
CA LEU A 26 6.43 -16.60 -5.36
C LEU A 26 7.20 -17.92 -5.48
N LEU A 27 7.28 -18.48 -6.69
CA LEU A 27 7.95 -19.78 -6.92
C LEU A 27 9.45 -19.66 -7.17
N LEU A 28 9.91 -18.55 -7.74
CA LEU A 28 11.27 -18.39 -8.27
C LEU A 28 12.12 -17.39 -7.48
N THR A 29 11.53 -16.65 -6.54
CA THR A 29 12.23 -15.67 -5.70
C THR A 29 11.80 -15.85 -4.25
N ASP A 30 12.53 -15.23 -3.32
CA ASP A 30 12.28 -15.31 -1.88
C ASP A 30 11.19 -14.33 -1.40
N VAL A 31 10.33 -13.84 -2.30
CA VAL A 31 9.27 -12.91 -1.92
C VAL A 31 8.13 -13.63 -1.21
N THR A 32 7.57 -13.01 -0.18
CA THR A 32 6.44 -13.56 0.54
C THR A 32 5.11 -13.08 -0.03
N ASN A 33 4.03 -13.81 0.29
CA ASN A 33 2.67 -13.39 -0.07
C ASN A 33 2.33 -12.04 0.56
N ALA A 34 2.73 -11.80 1.81
CA ALA A 34 2.46 -10.54 2.50
C ALA A 34 3.20 -9.37 1.83
N GLN A 35 4.44 -9.59 1.38
CA GLN A 35 5.20 -8.61 0.62
C GLN A 35 4.46 -8.20 -0.67
N LEU A 36 4.05 -9.17 -1.49
CA LEU A 36 3.34 -8.89 -2.74
C LEU A 36 1.99 -8.21 -2.50
N LEU A 37 1.30 -8.57 -1.41
CA LEU A 37 0.04 -7.95 -1.03
C LEU A 37 0.23 -6.50 -0.59
N ALA A 38 1.29 -6.20 0.17
CA ALA A 38 1.66 -4.84 0.54
C ALA A 38 2.05 -4.01 -0.70
N GLU A 39 2.82 -4.58 -1.65
CA GLU A 39 3.14 -3.92 -2.93
C GLU A 39 1.87 -3.62 -3.74
N GLU A 40 0.89 -4.52 -3.70
CA GLU A 40 -0.40 -4.36 -4.39
C GLU A 40 -1.26 -3.28 -3.73
N VAL A 41 -1.39 -3.27 -2.41
CA VAL A 41 -2.20 -2.28 -1.68
C VAL A 41 -1.61 -0.87 -1.82
N THR A 42 -0.29 -0.75 -1.92
CA THR A 42 0.44 0.54 -2.04
C THR A 42 0.73 0.97 -3.48
N ASN A 43 -0.01 0.43 -4.45
CA ASN A 43 0.19 0.76 -5.86
C ASN A 43 -0.33 2.15 -6.27
N SER A 44 -0.08 2.56 -7.51
CA SER A 44 -0.46 3.87 -8.06
C SER A 44 -1.90 3.97 -8.58
N ASP A 45 -2.71 2.93 -8.42
CA ASP A 45 -4.06 2.89 -9.02
C ASP A 45 -4.98 3.98 -8.43
N PRO A 46 -5.95 4.53 -9.19
CA PRO A 46 -6.79 5.63 -8.72
C PRO A 46 -7.81 5.24 -7.65
N TRP A 47 -8.08 3.95 -7.44
CA TRP A 47 -9.00 3.48 -6.40
C TRP A 47 -8.28 3.25 -5.07
N GLY A 48 -8.98 3.50 -3.96
CA GLY A 48 -8.45 3.34 -2.61
C GLY A 48 -8.02 1.90 -2.27
N PRO A 49 -7.17 1.73 -1.26
CA PRO A 49 -6.72 0.41 -0.82
C PRO A 49 -7.91 -0.43 -0.33
N GLU A 50 -7.95 -1.70 -0.74
CA GLU A 50 -9.02 -2.62 -0.34
C GLU A 50 -8.85 -3.03 1.13
N THR A 51 -9.82 -2.71 1.99
CA THR A 51 -9.77 -3.00 3.43
C THR A 51 -9.53 -4.48 3.73
N ARG A 52 -10.08 -5.39 2.93
CA ARG A 52 -9.85 -6.84 3.07
C ARG A 52 -8.36 -7.22 2.93
N LYS A 53 -7.66 -6.57 2.00
CA LYS A 53 -6.22 -6.81 1.78
C LYS A 53 -5.41 -6.20 2.93
N MET A 54 -5.79 -5.01 3.42
CA MET A 54 -5.14 -4.40 4.61
C MET A 54 -5.29 -5.27 5.86
N ALA A 55 -6.47 -5.86 6.08
CA ALA A 55 -6.70 -6.80 7.17
C ALA A 55 -5.80 -8.04 7.08
N ALA A 56 -5.68 -8.64 5.89
CA ALA A 56 -4.79 -9.78 5.66
C ALA A 56 -3.31 -9.42 5.89
N ILE A 57 -2.86 -8.24 5.45
CA ILE A 57 -1.50 -7.76 5.73
C ILE A 57 -1.29 -7.58 7.24
N SER A 58 -2.27 -7.01 7.95
CA SER A 58 -2.20 -6.80 9.40
C SER A 58 -2.09 -8.11 10.18
N GLN A 59 -2.78 -9.16 9.71
CA GLN A 59 -2.66 -10.50 10.30
C GLN A 59 -1.27 -11.10 10.03
N ALA A 60 -0.77 -10.99 8.79
CA ALA A 60 0.56 -11.49 8.43
C ALA A 60 1.70 -10.76 9.15
N ALA A 61 1.50 -9.48 9.52
CA ALA A 61 2.51 -8.68 10.21
C ALA A 61 2.91 -9.21 11.59
N PHE A 62 2.17 -10.16 12.18
CA PHE A 62 2.57 -10.82 13.43
C PHE A 62 3.65 -11.90 13.23
N GLU A 63 3.88 -12.35 12.01
CA GLU A 63 4.99 -13.24 11.66
C GLU A 63 6.26 -12.43 11.38
N VAL A 64 7.40 -12.86 11.92
CA VAL A 64 8.63 -12.06 11.94
C VAL A 64 9.17 -11.78 10.54
N ASP A 65 9.23 -12.79 9.66
CA ASP A 65 9.72 -12.59 8.29
C ASP A 65 8.80 -11.66 7.51
N ASP A 66 7.49 -11.93 7.51
CA ASP A 66 6.49 -11.09 6.84
C ASP A 66 6.48 -9.66 7.38
N TYR A 67 6.64 -9.46 8.69
CA TYR A 67 6.79 -8.14 9.29
C TYR A 67 7.90 -7.34 8.61
N TRP A 68 9.12 -7.90 8.53
CA TRP A 68 10.25 -7.19 7.91
C TRP A 68 10.02 -6.91 6.43
N ARG A 69 9.40 -7.85 5.69
CA ARG A 69 9.06 -7.63 4.27
C ARG A 69 8.02 -6.54 4.08
N ILE A 70 6.99 -6.49 4.92
CA ILE A 70 5.97 -5.44 4.87
C ILE A 70 6.61 -4.09 5.21
N MET A 71 7.42 -4.01 6.27
CA MET A 71 8.10 -2.77 6.67
C MET A 71 9.03 -2.26 5.57
N ASP A 72 9.76 -3.13 4.87
CA ASP A 72 10.61 -2.75 3.73
C ASP A 72 9.80 -2.10 2.61
N VAL A 73 8.64 -2.69 2.25
CA VAL A 73 7.73 -2.11 1.25
C VAL A 73 7.27 -0.71 1.69
N LEU A 74 6.82 -0.55 2.94
CA LEU A 74 6.37 0.76 3.45
C LEU A 74 7.50 1.78 3.41
N ASN A 75 8.68 1.42 3.92
CA ASN A 75 9.85 2.29 3.97
C ASN A 75 10.28 2.75 2.57
N LYS A 76 10.29 1.84 1.59
CA LYS A 76 10.66 2.16 0.20
C LYS A 76 9.67 3.12 -0.47
N ARG A 77 8.38 3.01 -0.17
CA ARG A 77 7.35 3.91 -0.72
C ARG A 77 7.34 5.29 -0.05
N LEU A 78 7.78 5.36 1.20
CA LEU A 78 7.90 6.61 1.95
C LEU A 78 9.24 7.32 1.75
N SER A 79 10.30 6.62 1.33
CA SER A 79 11.61 7.23 1.04
C SER A 79 11.70 7.86 -0.35
N ALA A 80 10.92 7.37 -1.32
CA ALA A 80 10.95 7.81 -2.72
C ALA A 80 9.78 8.74 -3.07
N VAL A 81 9.56 9.78 -2.27
CA VAL A 81 8.44 10.71 -2.47
C VAL A 81 8.77 11.69 -3.59
N ASP A 82 8.17 11.47 -4.75
CA ASP A 82 8.16 12.40 -5.87
C ASP A 82 6.70 12.74 -6.27
N LYS A 83 6.52 13.78 -7.09
CA LYS A 83 5.17 14.19 -7.54
C LYS A 83 4.46 13.05 -8.29
N LYS A 84 5.20 12.12 -8.90
CA LYS A 84 4.69 11.01 -9.70
C LYS A 84 4.21 9.83 -8.84
N ARG A 85 4.80 9.59 -7.67
CA ARG A 85 4.47 8.48 -6.75
C ARG A 85 3.65 8.92 -5.54
N ARG A 86 3.17 10.18 -5.51
CA ARG A 86 2.29 10.71 -4.45
C ARG A 86 1.14 9.76 -4.09
N ARG A 87 0.52 9.09 -5.08
CA ARG A 87 -0.56 8.11 -4.85
C ARG A 87 -0.07 6.88 -4.09
N GLU A 88 1.10 6.36 -4.43
CA GLU A 88 1.69 5.22 -3.74
C GLU A 88 2.01 5.59 -2.29
N SER A 89 2.63 6.75 -2.06
CA SER A 89 2.93 7.25 -0.71
C SER A 89 1.65 7.46 0.10
N PHE A 90 0.59 8.02 -0.49
CA PHE A 90 -0.71 8.18 0.16
C PHE A 90 -1.32 6.84 0.58
N LYS A 91 -1.41 5.86 -0.33
CA LYS A 91 -1.93 4.52 0.03
C LYS A 91 -1.06 3.83 1.07
N THR A 92 0.24 4.08 1.04
CA THR A 92 1.19 3.60 2.05
C THR A 92 0.89 4.19 3.42
N LEU A 93 0.58 5.49 3.51
CA LEU A 93 0.16 6.12 4.76
C LEU A 93 -1.17 5.54 5.28
N VAL A 94 -2.13 5.27 4.40
CA VAL A 94 -3.40 4.61 4.78
C VAL A 94 -3.16 3.21 5.33
N LEU A 95 -2.28 2.42 4.69
CA LEU A 95 -1.89 1.11 5.20
C LEU A 95 -1.15 1.20 6.54
N LEU A 96 -0.25 2.19 6.68
CA LEU A 96 0.48 2.43 7.93
C LEU A 96 -0.47 2.77 9.08
N GLU A 97 -1.45 3.65 8.86
CA GLU A 97 -2.48 3.97 9.86
C GLU A 97 -3.28 2.72 10.28
N TYR A 98 -3.64 1.87 9.32
CA TYR A 98 -4.33 0.61 9.60
C TYR A 98 -3.47 -0.31 10.48
N LEU A 99 -2.18 -0.46 10.15
CA LEU A 99 -1.23 -1.29 10.89
C LEU A 99 -0.91 -0.75 12.29
N LEU A 100 -0.88 0.57 12.48
CA LEU A 100 -0.74 1.19 13.80
C LEU A 100 -1.93 0.88 14.72
N THR A 101 -3.12 0.68 14.12
CA THR A 101 -4.36 0.43 14.88
C THR A 101 -4.64 -1.06 15.08
N HIS A 102 -4.29 -1.92 14.11
CA HIS A 102 -4.68 -3.34 14.09
C HIS A 102 -3.48 -4.32 14.06
N GLY A 103 -2.27 -3.81 13.86
CA GLY A 103 -1.05 -4.61 13.73
C GLY A 103 -0.25 -4.71 15.03
N PRO A 104 0.97 -5.27 14.97
CA PRO A 104 1.82 -5.41 16.14
C PRO A 104 2.37 -4.06 16.61
N LYS A 105 2.58 -3.92 17.92
CA LYS A 105 3.09 -2.68 18.55
C LYS A 105 4.47 -2.25 18.02
N SER A 106 5.24 -3.20 17.48
CA SER A 106 6.54 -2.94 16.85
C SER A 106 6.44 -1.95 15.69
N VAL A 107 5.30 -1.88 14.98
CA VAL A 107 5.07 -0.90 13.91
C VAL A 107 5.22 0.53 14.43
N ALA A 108 4.66 0.83 15.60
CA ALA A 108 4.79 2.17 16.19
C ALA A 108 6.24 2.50 16.51
N THR A 109 7.02 1.52 16.98
CA THR A 109 8.44 1.70 17.30
C THR A 109 9.27 1.97 16.05
N GLU A 110 9.02 1.22 14.96
CA GLU A 110 9.72 1.36 13.68
C GLU A 110 9.57 2.76 13.06
N PHE A 111 8.39 3.37 13.22
CA PHE A 111 8.08 4.67 12.63
C PHE A 111 8.20 5.86 13.58
N GLN A 112 8.44 5.65 14.88
CA GLN A 112 8.62 6.72 15.85
C GLN A 112 9.77 7.66 15.49
N ASN A 113 10.87 7.12 14.94
CA ASN A 113 12.04 7.90 14.52
C ASN A 113 11.90 8.49 13.11
N LYS A 114 10.78 8.24 12.43
CA LYS A 114 10.50 8.70 11.05
C LYS A 114 9.36 9.70 10.98
N LYS A 115 8.94 10.26 12.13
CA LYS A 115 7.87 11.27 12.22
C LYS A 115 8.12 12.46 11.30
N ASP A 116 9.37 12.91 11.19
CA ASP A 116 9.75 14.05 10.34
C ASP A 116 9.54 13.79 8.84
N VAL A 117 9.57 12.51 8.42
CA VAL A 117 9.26 12.12 7.04
C VAL A 117 7.75 11.95 6.86
N ILE A 118 7.06 11.38 7.86
CA ILE A 118 5.62 11.07 7.77
C ILE A 118 4.75 12.33 7.86
N LEU A 119 5.04 13.24 8.79
CA LEU A 119 4.21 14.42 9.06
C LEU A 119 4.04 15.35 7.83
N PRO A 120 5.08 15.68 7.05
CA PRO A 120 4.92 16.44 5.82
C PRO A 120 4.07 15.72 4.77
N LEU A 121 4.13 14.39 4.72
CA LEU A 121 3.36 13.58 3.77
C LEU A 121 1.88 13.48 4.16
N ALA A 122 1.58 13.49 5.45
CA ALA A 122 0.21 13.58 5.95
C ALA A 122 -0.45 14.93 5.60
N ASN A 123 0.34 16.00 5.56
CA ASN A 123 -0.10 17.34 5.15
C ASN A 123 -0.11 17.54 3.61
N PHE A 124 0.35 16.55 2.84
CA PHE A 124 0.38 16.63 1.39
C PHE A 124 -1.05 16.56 0.86
N ARG A 125 -1.61 17.72 0.48
CA ARG A 125 -2.93 17.79 -0.15
C ARG A 125 -2.91 16.99 -1.45
N CYS A 126 -3.71 15.91 -1.50
CA CYS A 126 -4.06 15.26 -2.75
C CYS A 126 -5.15 16.10 -3.42
N VAL A 127 -4.73 17.08 -4.22
CA VAL A 127 -5.66 17.84 -5.06
C VAL A 127 -5.93 16.98 -6.29
N ASP A 128 -7.06 16.26 -6.29
CA ASP A 128 -7.65 15.68 -7.48
C ASP A 128 -8.72 16.66 -8.03
N ASP A 129 -8.90 16.70 -9.35
CA ASP A 129 -9.82 17.60 -10.08
C ASP A 129 -11.32 17.45 -9.71
N LYS A 130 -11.67 16.61 -8.72
CA LYS A 130 -13.05 16.26 -8.34
C LYS A 130 -13.43 16.54 -6.88
N GLY A 131 -12.61 17.28 -6.14
CA GLY A 131 -12.97 17.74 -4.79
C GLY A 131 -12.30 16.93 -3.68
N TYR A 132 -11.82 17.70 -2.72
CA TYR A 132 -10.95 17.33 -1.61
C TYR A 132 -11.42 16.11 -0.81
N VAL A 133 -10.51 15.16 -0.58
CA VAL A 133 -10.63 14.18 0.50
C VAL A 133 -9.68 14.63 1.61
N PRO A 134 -10.17 15.07 2.78
CA PRO A 134 -9.30 15.29 3.93
C PRO A 134 -8.89 13.92 4.46
N CYS A 135 -7.60 13.59 4.37
CA CYS A 135 -7.02 12.52 5.17
C CYS A 135 -6.49 13.11 6.46
N PHE A 136 -6.69 12.36 7.54
CA PHE A 136 -6.20 12.55 8.91
C PHE A 136 -7.14 13.23 9.90
N LEU A 137 -7.64 12.38 10.82
CA LEU A 137 -8.07 12.77 12.17
C LEU A 137 -7.41 11.93 13.28
N HIS A 138 -6.46 11.02 12.99
CA HIS A 138 -5.91 10.15 14.05
C HIS A 138 -4.39 9.98 14.16
N LEU A 139 -3.56 10.54 13.26
CA LEU A 139 -2.11 10.43 13.42
C LEU A 139 -1.53 11.35 14.52
N SER A 140 -2.33 12.29 15.05
CA SER A 140 -1.92 13.21 16.12
C SER A 140 -2.14 12.67 17.54
N SER A 141 -2.83 11.53 17.74
CA SER A 141 -3.08 10.97 19.09
C SER A 141 -2.19 9.77 19.45
N VAL A 142 -1.40 9.25 18.50
CA VAL A 142 -0.56 8.04 18.67
C VAL A 142 0.94 8.38 18.70
N CYS A 143 1.29 9.67 18.76
CA CYS A 143 2.66 10.16 18.73
C CYS A 143 3.05 10.88 20.01
#